data_AF-A0A6H9Y7P0-F1
#
_entry.id   AF-A0A6H9Y7P0-F1
#
_cell.length_a   1.000
_cell.length_b   1.000
_cell.length_c   1.000
_cell.angle_alpha   90.00
_cell.angle_beta   90.00
_cell.angle_gamma   90.00
#
_symmetry.space_group_name_H-M   'P 1'
#
loop_
_entity.id
_entity.type
_entity.pdbx_description
1 polymer ?
#
loop_
_entity_poly.entity_id
_entity_poly.type
_entity_poly.pdbx_seq_one_letter_code
_entity_poly.pdbx_strand_id
1 'polypeptide(L)'
;MGSLSQAMTGNTAFRMLDYQLSSVYDAALGGVLVSVFHQNTTDVFSGGGFATGGTATFGNQNAYVTIFVNTSDPTAALTEAQTARLAYGDCTTGSLMMGSVCMTGWVGTEPDLSGGTMQGTYPVMQSITVAAVPEPETWGMLLAGLGFVGLAVRRRARR
;
A
#
# COMPACT_ATOMS: atom_id res chain seq x y z
N MET A 1 1.44 -4.25 6.65
CA MET A 1 0.36 -5.13 6.13
C MET A 1 -0.71 -4.19 5.59
N GLY A 2 -1.04 -4.31 4.30
CA GLY A 2 -2.03 -3.46 3.63
C GLY A 2 -3.35 -4.20 3.42
N SER A 3 -4.40 -3.48 3.04
CA SER A 3 -5.66 -4.09 2.61
C SER A 3 -6.16 -3.41 1.33
N LEU A 4 -6.62 -4.20 0.38
CA LEU A 4 -7.35 -3.75 -0.81
C LEU A 4 -8.85 -3.95 -0.59
N SER A 5 -9.67 -2.96 -0.95
CA SER A 5 -11.14 -3.06 -0.92
C SER A 5 -11.72 -2.32 -2.14
N GLN A 6 -13.00 -2.56 -2.45
CA GLN A 6 -13.72 -1.78 -3.45
C GLN A 6 -14.79 -0.90 -2.83
N ALA A 7 -15.11 0.22 -3.50
CA ALA A 7 -16.21 1.10 -3.09
C ALA A 7 -17.45 1.01 -4.01
N MET A 8 -17.34 0.38 -5.18
CA MET A 8 -18.32 0.55 -6.27
C MET A 8 -19.63 -0.24 -6.13
N THR A 9 -19.63 -1.42 -5.48
CA THR A 9 -20.82 -2.31 -5.44
C THR A 9 -21.40 -2.49 -4.03
N GLY A 10 -20.99 -1.67 -3.05
CA GLY A 10 -21.36 -1.85 -1.64
C GLY A 10 -20.73 -3.10 -1.00
N ASN A 11 -19.82 -3.77 -1.70
CA ASN A 11 -19.03 -4.89 -1.20
C ASN A 11 -18.06 -4.41 -0.11
N THR A 12 -18.23 -4.91 1.11
CA THR A 12 -17.38 -4.59 2.27
C THR A 12 -16.19 -5.54 2.42
N ALA A 13 -16.01 -6.48 1.50
CA ALA A 13 -14.88 -7.36 1.52
C ALA A 13 -13.57 -6.58 1.34
N PHE A 14 -12.52 -7.10 1.96
CA PHE A 14 -11.16 -6.65 1.76
C PHE A 14 -10.25 -7.85 1.49
N ARG A 15 -9.10 -7.58 0.90
CA ARG A 15 -8.01 -8.54 0.69
C ARG A 15 -6.76 -8.02 1.36
N MET A 16 -6.17 -8.84 2.22
CA MET A 16 -4.91 -8.52 2.87
C MET A 16 -3.78 -8.60 1.86
N LEU A 17 -2.91 -7.60 1.85
CA LEU A 17 -1.69 -7.54 1.05
C LEU A 17 -0.51 -7.56 2.01
N ASP A 18 0.10 -8.74 2.14
CA ASP A 18 1.09 -9.03 3.17
C ASP A 18 2.50 -9.16 2.63
N TYR A 19 2.64 -9.39 1.32
CA TYR A 19 3.93 -9.69 0.69
C TYR A 19 4.41 -8.51 -0.15
N GLN A 20 5.35 -7.71 0.39
CA GLN A 20 6.06 -6.70 -0.41
C GLN A 20 7.16 -7.40 -1.23
N LEU A 21 6.92 -7.60 -2.52
CA LEU A 21 7.78 -8.40 -3.38
C LEU A 21 8.45 -7.62 -4.52
N SER A 22 8.08 -6.35 -4.70
CA SER A 22 8.71 -5.47 -5.69
C SER A 22 8.96 -4.09 -5.10
N SER A 23 10.15 -3.56 -5.34
CA SER A 23 10.55 -2.20 -5.03
C SER A 23 11.49 -1.70 -6.13
N VAL A 24 11.04 -0.75 -6.93
CA VAL A 24 11.78 -0.24 -8.09
C VAL A 24 11.97 1.26 -7.93
N TYR A 25 13.22 1.73 -7.95
CA TYR A 25 13.53 3.15 -7.93
C TYR A 25 13.33 3.77 -9.31
N ASP A 26 12.54 4.84 -9.40
CA ASP A 26 12.39 5.66 -10.60
C ASP A 26 13.15 6.98 -10.40
N ALA A 27 14.36 7.03 -10.96
CA ALA A 27 15.24 8.20 -10.88
C ALA A 27 14.67 9.44 -11.59
N ALA A 28 13.83 9.26 -12.61
CA ALA A 28 13.22 10.37 -13.35
C ALA A 28 12.12 11.06 -12.52
N LEU A 29 11.41 10.29 -11.68
CA LEU A 29 10.33 10.79 -10.84
C LEU A 29 10.73 11.01 -9.37
N GLY A 30 11.96 10.65 -8.99
CA GLY A 30 12.52 10.91 -7.66
C GLY A 30 11.94 10.04 -6.54
N GLY A 31 11.52 8.82 -6.83
CA GLY A 31 10.84 7.97 -5.85
C GLY A 31 10.94 6.48 -6.10
N VAL A 32 10.31 5.70 -5.23
CA VAL A 32 10.29 4.24 -5.28
C VAL A 32 8.86 3.76 -5.53
N LEU A 33 8.68 2.94 -6.54
CA LEU A 33 7.48 2.15 -6.73
C LEU A 33 7.54 0.92 -5.85
N VAL A 34 6.57 0.75 -4.96
CA VAL A 34 6.48 -0.39 -4.04
C VAL A 34 5.23 -1.17 -4.36
N SER A 35 5.37 -2.47 -4.65
CA SER A 35 4.24 -3.35 -4.91
C SER A 35 4.10 -4.41 -3.83
N VAL A 36 2.87 -4.54 -3.32
CA VAL A 36 2.50 -5.48 -2.26
C VAL A 36 1.40 -6.41 -2.78
N PHE A 37 1.52 -7.69 -2.46
CA PHE A 37 0.73 -8.77 -3.02
C PHE A 37 -0.02 -9.54 -1.93
N HIS A 38 -1.15 -10.13 -2.31
CA HIS A 38 -1.93 -11.04 -1.47
C HIS A 38 -1.22 -12.39 -1.31
N GLN A 39 -0.65 -12.91 -2.40
CA GLN A 39 0.11 -14.15 -2.41
C GLN A 39 1.61 -13.87 -2.36
N ASN A 40 2.39 -14.83 -1.87
CA ASN A 40 3.86 -14.75 -1.83
C ASN A 40 4.49 -15.01 -3.21
N THR A 41 4.02 -14.30 -4.24
CA THR A 41 4.55 -14.32 -5.61
C THR A 41 4.15 -13.04 -6.34
N THR A 42 4.98 -12.61 -7.29
CA THR A 42 4.64 -11.56 -8.25
C THR A 42 3.79 -12.08 -9.41
N ASP A 43 3.52 -13.40 -9.47
CA ASP A 43 2.64 -13.97 -10.46
C ASP A 43 1.20 -13.45 -10.29
N VAL A 44 0.70 -12.79 -11.33
CA VAL A 44 -0.66 -12.23 -11.40
C VAL A 44 -1.37 -12.77 -12.64
N PHE A 45 -2.65 -12.45 -12.79
CA PHE A 45 -3.45 -12.80 -13.96
C PHE A 45 -2.95 -12.11 -15.25
N SER A 46 -3.34 -12.66 -16.41
CA SER A 46 -2.99 -12.07 -17.70
C SER A 46 -3.45 -10.63 -17.83
N GLY A 47 -2.58 -9.73 -18.28
CA GLY A 47 -2.82 -8.28 -18.32
C GLY A 47 -2.57 -7.57 -16.98
N GLY A 48 -2.20 -8.31 -15.93
CA GLY A 48 -1.92 -7.82 -14.59
C GLY A 48 -0.65 -6.96 -14.43
N GLY A 49 0.19 -6.83 -15.46
CA GLY A 49 1.39 -5.97 -15.42
C GLY A 49 2.59 -6.52 -14.63
N PHE A 50 2.49 -7.72 -14.05
CA PHE A 50 3.60 -8.45 -13.41
C PHE A 50 3.82 -9.81 -14.07
N ALA A 51 4.82 -10.57 -13.58
CA ALA A 51 5.16 -11.89 -14.11
C ALA A 51 3.93 -12.79 -14.25
N THR A 52 3.89 -13.59 -15.31
CA THR A 52 2.74 -14.43 -15.68
C THR A 52 3.06 -15.93 -15.66
N GLY A 53 4.26 -16.29 -15.18
CA GLY A 53 4.84 -17.63 -15.23
C GLY A 53 4.07 -18.70 -14.44
N GLY A 54 3.16 -18.28 -13.55
CA GLY A 54 2.27 -19.14 -12.78
C GLY A 54 0.79 -18.69 -12.76
N THR A 55 0.33 -17.91 -13.75
CA THR A 55 -1.03 -17.32 -13.80
C THR A 55 -2.17 -18.28 -13.43
N ALA A 56 -2.13 -19.51 -13.95
CA ALA A 56 -3.19 -20.51 -13.74
C ALA A 56 -3.25 -21.06 -12.30
N THR A 57 -2.16 -20.96 -11.54
CA THR A 57 -2.06 -21.51 -10.18
C THR A 57 -2.10 -20.43 -9.11
N PHE A 58 -1.35 -19.34 -9.33
CA PHE A 58 -1.21 -18.27 -8.34
C PHE A 58 -1.87 -16.97 -8.79
N GLY A 59 -1.75 -16.62 -10.08
CA GLY A 59 -2.24 -15.34 -10.59
C GLY A 59 -3.77 -15.20 -10.56
N ASN A 60 -4.49 -16.33 -10.66
CA ASN A 60 -5.94 -16.40 -10.56
C ASN A 60 -6.50 -16.27 -9.13
N GLN A 61 -5.62 -16.10 -8.14
CA GLN A 61 -5.98 -15.92 -6.73
C GLN A 61 -5.08 -14.87 -6.06
N ASN A 62 -4.46 -14.00 -6.86
CA ASN A 62 -3.61 -12.93 -6.36
C ASN A 62 -4.31 -11.56 -6.50
N ALA A 63 -3.90 -10.63 -5.66
CA ALA A 63 -4.28 -9.23 -5.70
C ALA A 63 -3.05 -8.40 -5.35
N TYR A 64 -2.97 -7.17 -5.83
CA TYR A 64 -1.84 -6.31 -5.57
C TYR A 64 -2.20 -4.83 -5.63
N VAL A 65 -1.31 -4.02 -5.07
CA VAL A 65 -1.26 -2.56 -5.26
C VAL A 65 0.18 -2.14 -5.49
N THR A 66 0.38 -1.15 -6.35
CA THR A 66 1.65 -0.43 -6.53
C THR A 66 1.44 1.01 -6.10
N ILE A 67 2.22 1.43 -5.11
CA ILE A 67 2.25 2.80 -4.60
C ILE A 67 3.55 3.49 -4.99
N PHE A 68 3.52 4.82 -5.06
CA PHE A 68 4.71 5.64 -5.26
C PHE A 68 5.13 6.30 -3.94
N VAL A 69 6.37 6.09 -3.51
CA VAL A 69 6.94 6.71 -2.31
C VAL A 69 8.01 7.70 -2.74
N ASN A 70 7.76 8.99 -2.52
CA ASN A 70 8.75 10.02 -2.80
C ASN A 70 9.90 9.93 -1.78
N THR A 71 11.14 9.98 -2.28
CA THR A 71 12.34 9.84 -1.44
C THR A 71 12.69 11.09 -0.65
N SER A 72 12.27 12.28 -1.10
CA SER A 72 12.52 13.53 -0.37
C SER A 72 11.44 13.83 0.68
N ASP A 73 10.18 13.56 0.35
CA ASP A 73 9.04 13.70 1.27
C ASP A 73 7.96 12.65 0.96
N PRO A 74 7.87 11.55 1.74
CA PRO A 74 6.85 10.51 1.54
C PRO A 74 5.41 10.99 1.67
N THR A 75 5.16 12.14 2.29
CA THR A 75 3.81 12.69 2.52
C THR A 75 3.39 13.71 1.47
N ALA A 76 4.31 14.10 0.57
CA ALA A 76 4.02 15.02 -0.51
C ALA A 76 2.91 14.48 -1.43
N ALA A 77 2.03 15.37 -1.87
CA ALA A 77 1.05 15.04 -2.90
C ALA A 77 1.77 14.62 -4.19
N LEU A 78 1.28 13.54 -4.80
CA LEU A 78 1.88 13.02 -6.03
C LEU A 78 1.61 13.96 -7.21
N THR A 79 2.61 14.08 -8.10
CA THR A 79 2.42 14.72 -9.40
C THR A 79 1.61 13.81 -10.33
N GLU A 80 1.11 14.35 -11.44
CA GLU A 80 0.40 13.56 -12.45
C GLU A 80 1.27 12.41 -12.99
N ALA A 81 2.55 12.67 -13.24
CA ALA A 81 3.50 11.66 -13.71
C ALA A 81 3.76 10.55 -12.68
N GLN A 82 3.77 10.88 -11.38
CA GLN A 82 3.89 9.89 -10.31
C GLN A 82 2.59 9.08 -10.14
N THR A 83 1.44 9.73 -10.22
CA THR A 83 0.12 9.10 -10.17
C THR A 83 -0.07 8.11 -11.33
N ALA A 84 0.43 8.44 -12.53
CA ALA A 84 0.40 7.55 -13.70
C ALA A 84 1.21 6.24 -13.52
N ARG A 85 2.09 6.15 -12.52
CA ARG A 85 2.84 4.92 -12.18
C ARG A 85 2.12 4.01 -11.19
N LEU A 86 1.02 4.47 -10.60
CA LEU A 86 0.26 3.67 -9.64
C LEU A 86 -0.46 2.53 -10.35
N ALA A 87 -0.65 1.43 -9.63
CA ALA A 87 -1.36 0.28 -10.16
C ALA A 87 -2.14 -0.43 -9.05
N TYR A 88 -3.18 -1.16 -9.43
CA TYR A 88 -3.81 -2.14 -8.57
C TYR A 88 -4.39 -3.27 -9.39
N GLY A 89 -4.59 -4.43 -8.78
CA GLY A 89 -5.32 -5.51 -9.43
C GLY A 89 -5.87 -6.51 -8.43
N ASP A 90 -6.99 -7.15 -8.80
CA ASP A 90 -7.60 -8.22 -8.03
C ASP A 90 -8.16 -9.30 -8.96
N CYS A 91 -7.84 -10.55 -8.62
CA CYS A 91 -8.33 -11.76 -9.27
C CYS A 91 -8.73 -12.82 -8.24
N THR A 92 -8.87 -12.45 -6.97
CA THR A 92 -9.21 -13.38 -5.89
C THR A 92 -10.66 -13.87 -6.00
N THR A 93 -10.93 -15.06 -5.45
CA THR A 93 -12.31 -15.60 -5.38
C THR A 93 -13.19 -14.65 -4.57
N GLY A 94 -14.41 -14.37 -5.06
CA GLY A 94 -15.28 -13.34 -4.49
C GLY A 94 -14.77 -11.91 -4.75
N SER A 95 -14.07 -11.72 -5.87
CA SER A 95 -13.32 -10.54 -6.30
C SER A 95 -13.95 -9.22 -5.86
N LEU A 96 -13.09 -8.30 -5.42
CA LEU A 96 -13.41 -6.91 -5.17
C LEU A 96 -13.78 -6.16 -6.47
N MET A 97 -13.68 -6.75 -7.64
CA MET A 97 -13.94 -6.03 -8.89
C MET A 97 -14.89 -6.83 -9.77
N MET A 98 -16.20 -6.61 -9.56
CA MET A 98 -17.29 -7.13 -10.40
C MET A 98 -17.38 -8.67 -10.54
N GLY A 99 -17.08 -9.43 -9.48
CA GLY A 99 -17.41 -10.86 -9.41
C GLY A 99 -16.29 -11.81 -9.83
N SER A 100 -16.40 -12.47 -11.00
CA SER A 100 -15.45 -13.49 -11.45
C SER A 100 -14.38 -12.98 -12.43
N VAL A 101 -14.35 -11.67 -12.68
CA VAL A 101 -13.44 -11.06 -13.65
C VAL A 101 -12.23 -10.47 -12.94
N CYS A 102 -11.05 -10.76 -13.45
CA CYS A 102 -9.81 -10.24 -12.92
C CYS A 102 -9.55 -8.84 -13.48
N MET A 103 -9.44 -7.86 -12.60
CA MET A 103 -9.42 -6.45 -12.97
C MET A 103 -8.16 -5.79 -12.46
N THR A 104 -7.49 -5.04 -13.32
CA THR A 104 -6.36 -4.20 -12.95
C THR A 104 -6.44 -2.85 -13.63
N GLY A 105 -6.01 -1.83 -12.91
CA GLY A 105 -5.85 -0.48 -13.44
C GLY A 105 -4.41 -0.01 -13.31
N TRP A 106 -3.82 0.34 -14.44
CA TRP A 106 -2.50 0.97 -14.58
C TRP A 106 -2.35 1.57 -15.98
N VAL A 107 -1.46 2.55 -16.15
CA VAL A 107 -1.19 3.18 -17.45
C VAL A 107 -0.12 2.42 -18.21
N GLY A 108 -0.48 1.92 -19.40
CA GLY A 108 0.47 1.41 -20.37
C GLY A 108 1.25 2.55 -20.98
N THR A 109 2.56 2.63 -20.71
CA THR A 109 3.46 3.58 -21.38
C THR A 109 4.03 3.03 -22.70
N GLU A 110 3.76 1.76 -23.00
CA GLU A 110 4.22 1.07 -24.21
C GLU A 110 3.10 0.93 -25.25
N PRO A 111 3.39 1.09 -26.56
CA PRO A 111 2.38 1.09 -27.63
C PRO A 111 1.49 -0.16 -27.70
N ASP A 112 2.00 -1.31 -27.24
CA ASP A 112 1.34 -2.62 -27.37
C ASP A 112 0.70 -3.13 -26.07
N LEU A 113 0.73 -2.32 -25.00
CA LEU A 113 0.03 -2.62 -23.73
C LEU A 113 -0.93 -1.48 -23.45
N SER A 114 -2.22 -1.67 -23.71
CA SER A 114 -3.28 -0.66 -23.54
C SER A 114 -3.57 -0.26 -22.07
N GLY A 115 -2.59 -0.44 -21.17
CA GLY A 115 -2.75 -0.40 -19.73
C GLY A 115 -3.38 -1.66 -19.17
N GLY A 116 -3.85 -1.57 -17.93
CA GLY A 116 -4.52 -2.69 -17.26
C GLY A 116 -5.75 -3.21 -17.99
N THR A 117 -6.32 -4.32 -17.53
CA THR A 117 -7.55 -4.90 -18.09
C THR A 117 -8.75 -3.95 -18.09
N MET A 118 -8.65 -2.84 -17.35
CA MET A 118 -9.59 -1.72 -17.38
C MET A 118 -9.19 -0.58 -18.35
N GLN A 119 -8.45 -0.90 -19.41
CA GLN A 119 -8.18 0.00 -20.55
C GLN A 119 -7.51 1.33 -20.13
N GLY A 120 -6.41 1.24 -19.38
CA GLY A 120 -5.62 2.42 -19.01
C GLY A 120 -6.22 3.30 -17.90
N THR A 121 -7.29 2.86 -17.23
CA THR A 121 -7.69 3.49 -15.97
C THR A 121 -6.69 3.12 -14.88
N TYR A 122 -6.28 4.09 -14.06
CA TYR A 122 -5.28 3.93 -13.01
C TYR A 122 -5.74 4.65 -11.73
N PRO A 123 -5.15 4.36 -10.56
CA PRO A 123 -5.45 5.09 -9.34
C PRO A 123 -5.29 6.59 -9.53
N VAL A 124 -6.33 7.38 -9.22
CA VAL A 124 -6.33 8.84 -9.40
C VAL A 124 -5.73 9.60 -8.21
N MET A 125 -5.54 8.93 -7.08
CA MET A 125 -5.04 9.52 -5.84
C MET A 125 -4.34 8.47 -4.98
N GLN A 126 -3.30 8.91 -4.29
CA GLN A 126 -2.68 8.20 -3.17
C GLN A 126 -2.40 9.22 -2.07
N SER A 127 -2.64 8.83 -0.81
CA SER A 127 -2.23 9.61 0.36
C SER A 127 -1.46 8.72 1.32
N ILE A 128 -0.38 9.26 1.89
CA ILE A 128 0.41 8.62 2.94
C ILE A 128 0.28 9.48 4.18
N THR A 129 -0.17 8.89 5.29
CA THR A 129 -0.31 9.57 6.57
C THR A 129 0.71 9.02 7.57
N VAL A 130 1.36 9.92 8.30
CA VAL A 130 2.26 9.55 9.38
C VAL A 130 1.42 9.32 10.63
N ALA A 131 1.43 8.10 11.16
CA ALA A 131 0.90 7.86 12.49
C ALA A 131 1.84 8.55 13.50
N ALA A 132 1.30 9.45 14.32
CA ALA A 132 2.07 10.04 15.41
C ALA A 132 2.43 8.94 16.41
N VAL A 133 3.68 8.48 16.36
CA VAL A 133 4.24 7.58 17.37
C VAL A 133 4.85 8.47 18.46
N PRO A 134 4.34 8.45 19.71
CA PRO A 134 4.95 9.21 20.78
C PRO A 134 6.40 8.77 20.94
N GLU A 135 7.31 9.72 20.76
CA GLU A 135 8.74 9.43 20.75
C GLU A 135 9.16 8.80 22.09
N PRO A 136 10.19 7.93 22.12
CA PRO A 136 10.65 7.27 23.36
C PRO A 136 10.93 8.27 24.49
N GLU A 137 11.34 9.48 24.12
CA GLU A 137 11.61 10.60 25.01
C GLU A 137 10.35 11.09 25.73
N THR A 138 9.19 11.08 25.06
CA THR A 138 7.90 11.44 25.65
C THR A 138 7.54 10.47 26.78
N TRP A 139 7.79 9.17 26.59
CA TRP A 139 7.64 8.17 27.63
C TRP A 139 8.68 8.33 28.74
N GLY A 140 9.92 8.65 28.38
CA GLY A 140 10.98 8.96 29.34
C GLY A 140 10.61 10.13 30.25
N MET A 141 10.10 11.23 29.68
CA MET A 141 9.68 12.42 30.42
C MET A 141 8.43 12.18 31.25
N LEU A 142 7.47 11.38 30.74
CA LEU A 142 6.30 10.95 31.51
C LEU A 142 6.72 10.12 32.73
N LEU A 143 7.55 9.10 32.55
CA LEU A 143 8.03 8.22 33.62
C LEU A 143 8.91 8.99 34.62
N ALA A 144 9.79 9.87 34.14
CA ALA A 144 10.58 10.74 35.00
C ALA A 144 9.68 11.67 35.82
N GLY A 145 8.69 12.32 35.19
CA GLY A 145 7.72 13.18 35.87
C GLY A 145 6.93 12.44 36.95
N LEU A 146 6.41 11.25 36.63
CA LEU A 146 5.70 10.41 37.59
C LEU A 146 6.61 9.94 38.73
N GLY A 147 7.87 9.61 38.43
CA GLY A 147 8.88 9.26 39.42
C GLY A 147 9.17 10.40 40.40
N PHE A 148 9.33 11.63 39.90
CA PHE A 148 9.54 12.81 40.74
C PHE A 148 8.33 13.14 41.61
N VAL A 149 7.10 13.03 41.08
CA VAL A 149 5.87 13.22 41.85
C VAL A 149 5.76 12.17 42.96
N GLY A 150 6.02 10.90 42.66
CA GLY A 150 6.02 9.83 43.66
C GLY A 150 7.03 10.06 44.78
N LEU A 151 8.25 10.53 44.46
CA LEU A 151 9.26 10.90 45.44
C LEU A 151 8.83 12.09 46.31
N ALA A 152 8.21 13.11 45.72
CA ALA A 152 7.72 14.28 46.44
C ALA A 152 6.60 13.91 47.43
N VAL A 153 5.64 13.08 47.03
CA VAL A 153 4.55 12.59 47.90
C VAL A 153 5.12 11.77 49.07
N ARG A 154 6.07 10.87 48.81
CA ARG A 154 6.72 10.05 49.84
C ARG A 154 7.46 10.89 50.88
N ARG A 155 8.10 11.99 50.47
CA ARG A 155 8.78 12.92 51.39
C ARG A 155 7.79 13.65 52.29
N ARG A 156 6.61 14.02 51.77
CA ARG A 156 5.57 14.71 52.54
C ARG A 156 4.91 13.81 53.57
N ALA A 157 4.69 12.52 53.25
CA ALA A 157 4.08 11.57 54.18
C ALA A 157 5.00 11.13 55.35
N ARG A 158 6.30 11.42 55.26
CA ARG A 158 7.30 11.09 56.29
C ARG A 158 7.66 12.27 57.21
N ARG A 159 7.09 13.43 56.95
CA ARG A 159 7.13 14.61 57.83
C ARG A 159 5.82 14.71 58.58
#